data_AF-A0A2W6NLV6-F1
#
_entry.id   AF-A0A2W6NLV6-F1
#
_cell.length_a   1.000
_cell.length_b   1.000
_cell.length_c   1.000
_cell.angle_alpha   90.00
_cell.angle_beta   90.00
_cell.angle_gamma   90.00
#
_symmetry.space_group_name_H-M   'P 1'
#
loop_
_entity.id
_entity.type
_entity.pdbx_description
1 polymer ?
#
loop_
_entity_poly.entity_id
_entity_poly.type
_entity_poly.pdbx_seq_one_letter_code
_entity_poly.pdbx_strand_id
1 'polypeptide(L)' 'MDRDELKLRIEEARVKLHRLKTEYGDLLHPKVIHQSMVLDELINRYNHVKRVKPME' A
#
# COMPACT_ATOMS: atom_id res chain seq x y z
N MET A 1 12.34 -5.88 -7.92
CA MET A 1 11.04 -6.34 -7.40
C MET A 1 10.13 -6.59 -8.55
N ASP A 2 9.65 -7.82 -8.66
CA ASP A 2 8.75 -8.21 -9.72
C ASP A 2 7.34 -7.69 -9.43
N ARG A 3 6.51 -7.58 -10.47
CA ARG A 3 5.16 -7.03 -10.36
C ARG A 3 4.30 -7.83 -9.38
N ASP A 4 4.46 -9.16 -9.35
CA ASP A 4 3.68 -10.03 -8.48
C ASP A 4 4.17 -9.99 -7.03
N GLU A 5 5.47 -9.75 -6.81
CA GLU A 5 6.02 -9.42 -5.50
C GLU A 5 5.43 -8.10 -4.97
N LEU A 6 5.33 -7.06 -5.82
CA LEU A 6 4.70 -5.80 -5.44
C LEU A 6 3.23 -5.96 -5.09
N LYS A 7 2.47 -6.77 -5.84
CA LYS A 7 1.07 -7.08 -5.49
C LYS A 7 0.97 -7.74 -4.13
N LEU A 8 1.78 -8.76 -3.86
CA LEU A 8 1.77 -9.45 -2.57
C LEU A 8 2.01 -8.47 -1.41
N ARG A 9 3.00 -7.59 -1.56
CA ARG A 9 3.30 -6.56 -0.55
C ARG A 9 2.15 -5.56 -0.37
N ILE A 10 1.45 -5.19 -1.44
CA ILE A 10 0.24 -4.34 -1.37
C ILE A 10 -0.87 -5.06 -0.59
N GLU A 11 -1.11 -6.34 -0.88
CA GLU A 11 -2.11 -7.14 -0.17
C GLU A 11 -1.81 -7.23 1.33
N GLU A 12 -0.56 -7.54 1.68
CA GLU A 12 -0.09 -7.59 3.07
C GLU A 12 -0.26 -6.25 3.79
N ALA A 13 0.15 -5.15 3.15
CA ALA A 13 0.02 -3.81 3.69
C ALA A 13 -1.45 -3.42 3.89
N ARG A 14 -2.36 -3.84 2.99
CA ARG A 14 -3.79 -3.60 3.12
C ARG A 14 -4.40 -4.38 4.28
N VAL A 15 -4.08 -5.66 4.42
CA VAL A 15 -4.56 -6.49 5.54
C VAL A 15 -4.08 -5.90 6.87
N LYS A 16 -2.82 -5.45 6.94
CA LYS A 16 -2.28 -4.81 8.13
C LYS A 16 -2.98 -3.49 8.46
N LEU A 17 -3.25 -2.65 7.46
CA LEU A 17 -4.01 -1.41 7.66
C LEU A 17 -5.41 -1.69 8.21
N HIS A 18 -6.10 -2.69 7.66
CA HIS A 18 -7.42 -3.09 8.12
C HIS A 18 -7.39 -3.57 9.57
N ARG A 19 -6.40 -4.38 9.95
CA ARG A 19 -6.22 -4.82 11.35
C ARG A 19 -5.99 -3.64 12.29
N LEU A 20 -5.10 -2.71 11.94
CA LEU A 20 -4.83 -1.54 12.78
C LEU A 20 -6.07 -0.66 12.93
N LYS A 21 -6.82 -0.46 11.85
CA LYS A 21 -8.10 0.29 11.90
C LYS A 21 -9.10 -0.38 12.85
N THR A 22 -9.22 -1.71 12.80
CA THR A 22 -10.11 -2.46 13.68
C THR A 22 -9.62 -2.45 15.14
N GLU A 23 -8.31 -2.51 15.37
CA GLU A 23 -7.69 -2.49 16.69
C GLU A 23 -7.86 -1.13 17.39
N TYR A 24 -7.60 -0.03 16.68
CA TYR A 24 -7.66 1.31 17.26
C TYR A 24 -9.04 1.98 17.17
N GLY A 25 -9.95 1.43 16.35
CA GLY A 25 -11.32 1.93 16.21
C GLY A 25 -11.45 3.26 15.46
N ASP A 26 -10.34 3.91 15.13
CA ASP A 26 -10.29 5.16 14.38
C ASP A 26 -9.26 5.13 13.24
N LEU A 27 -9.34 6.12 12.35
CA LEU A 27 -8.39 6.32 11.26
C LEU A 27 -7.27 7.31 11.60
N LEU A 28 -7.37 7.99 12.73
CA LEU A 28 -6.47 9.08 13.12
C LEU A 28 -5.31 8.60 13.99
N HIS A 29 -5.33 7.34 14.42
CA HIS A 29 -4.26 6.76 15.18
C HIS A 29 -2.95 6.80 14.36
N PRO A 30 -1.83 7.29 14.93
CA PRO A 30 -0.58 7.48 14.19
C PRO A 30 -0.09 6.23 13.45
N LYS A 31 -0.31 5.03 14.01
CA LYS A 31 0.04 3.77 13.35
C LYS A 31 -0.83 3.46 12.13
N VAL A 32 -2.10 3.83 12.15
CA VAL A 32 -3.03 3.65 11.01
C VAL A 32 -2.62 4.59 9.89
N ILE A 33 -2.33 5.85 10.21
CA ILE A 33 -1.82 6.84 9.26
C ILE A 33 -0.51 6.37 8.63
N HIS A 34 0.46 5.98 9.45
CA HIS A 34 1.74 5.49 8.95
C HIS A 34 1.58 4.27 8.03
N GLN A 35 0.73 3.30 8.42
CA GLN A 35 0.48 2.13 7.59
C GLN A 35 -0.23 2.47 6.28
N SER A 36 -1.09 3.49 6.27
CA SER A 36 -1.69 4.02 5.03
C SER A 36 -0.63 4.57 4.08
N MET A 37 0.33 5.35 4.59
CA MET A 37 1.42 5.89 3.77
C MET A 37 2.27 4.78 3.14
N VAL A 38 2.54 3.70 3.87
CA VAL A 38 3.27 2.54 3.34
C VAL A 38 2.48 1.86 2.22
N LEU A 39 1.16 1.69 2.40
CA LEU A 39 0.29 1.12 1.37
C LEU A 39 0.27 2.00 0.11
N ASP A 40 0.14 3.31 0.27
CA ASP A 40 0.14 4.28 -0.84
C ASP A 40 1.46 4.25 -1.61
N GLU A 41 2.60 4.17 -0.92
CA GLU A 41 3.90 4.06 -1.58
C GLU A 41 4.02 2.78 -2.41
N LEU A 42 3.55 1.65 -1.89
CA LEU A 42 3.55 0.37 -2.61
C LEU A 42 2.66 0.42 -3.87
N ILE A 43 1.47 1.02 -3.75
CA ILE A 43 0.54 1.24 -4.87
C ILE A 43 1.19 2.16 -5.92
N ASN A 44 1.83 3.24 -5.49
CA ASN A 44 2.52 4.17 -6.39
C ASN A 44 3.66 3.49 -7.13
N ARG A 45 4.47 2.66 -6.45
CA ARG A 45 5.53 1.85 -7.09
C ARG A 45 4.95 0.87 -8.10
N TYR A 46 3.88 0.16 -7.76
CA TYR A 46 3.18 -0.73 -8.69
C TYR A 46 2.63 0.00 -9.92
N ASN A 47 2.03 1.18 -9.71
CA ASN A 47 1.51 2.02 -10.78
C ASN A 47 2.63 2.63 -11.64
N HIS A 48 3.77 2.97 -11.06
CA HIS A 48 4.94 3.43 -11.80
C HIS A 48 5.48 2.33 -12.70
N VAL A 49 5.63 1.10 -12.18
CA VAL A 49 5.98 -0.09 -12.99
C VAL A 49 4.95 -0.34 -14.10
N LYS A 50 3.67 -0.01 -13.88
CA LYS A 50 2.61 -0.07 -14.91
C LYS A 50 2.68 1.08 -15.93
N ARG A 51 3.16 2.26 -15.52
CA ARG A 51 3.23 3.49 -16.33
C ARG A 51 4.46 3.61 -17.20
N VAL A 52 5.48 2.75 -17.05
CA VAL A 52 6.53 2.56 -18.07
C VAL A 52 5.96 1.82 -19.30
N LYS A 53 4.88 2.36 -19.88
CA LYS A 53 4.56 2.23 -21.30
C LYS A 53 5.01 3.56 -21.90
N PRO A 54 5.78 3.56 -23.01
CA PRO A 54 6.26 4.79 -23.60
C PRO A 54 5.05 5.67 -23.94
N MET A 55 5.06 6.92 -23.47
CA MET A 55 4.31 7.97 -24.14
C MET A 55 4.94 8.11 -25.52
N GLU A 56 4.21 7.69 -26.57
CA GLU A 56 4.44 8.14 -27.95
C GLU A 56 4.25 9.66 -28.05
#